data_AF-A0A2J6TD84-F1
#
_entry.id   AF-A0A2J6TD84-F1
#
_cell.length_a   1.000
_cell.length_b   1.000
_cell.length_c   1.000
_cell.angle_alpha   90.00
_cell.angle_beta   90.00
_cell.angle_gamma   90.00
#
_symmetry.space_group_name_H-M   'P 1'
#
loop_
_entity.id
_entity.type
_entity.pdbx_description
1 polymer ?
#
loop_
_entity_poly.entity_id
_entity_poly.type
_entity_poly.pdbx_seq_one_letter_code
_entity_poly.pdbx_strand_id
1 'polypeptide(L)'
;MGAKSVPVEAIDASNSNPTRQQRAVYSWHEARNSDAADDIFSTEWFKRTKSFLEKHSNPDSPDVKLEDLKKVEDLEFSAFFIQHPIPAFALWQFLQACYSLDRVVCINPLSYEDIRRADETKVQGWEKLLPFQYLNASSSKDGRIRKKWIESMGQLKKEIESNALEGERLVSRLYDMYTGIDRLQSSLSGLRLGFGESQKDLKFKREMLDKAANVVEERLKITSTVLKLEGNQPATPRADWGAEEKHTHTEQNLQLTEVSRCRNETNPPPSQAMRLRKSNRRLKQPRAVSPKKVDPTTNPLQGQGSVTRNPMPLKVKYLITSLLAILALLLVLSFIYH
;
A
#
# COMPACT_ATOMS: atom_id res chain seq x y z
N MET A 1 -61.83 -32.09 18.67
CA MET A 1 -61.20 -31.48 17.48
C MET A 1 -60.01 -30.67 17.96
N GLY A 2 -58.80 -31.25 17.91
CA GLY A 2 -57.56 -30.61 18.36
C GLY A 2 -56.86 -29.95 17.18
N ALA A 3 -56.73 -28.63 17.21
CA ALA A 3 -56.00 -27.87 16.20
C ALA A 3 -54.48 -28.09 16.40
N LYS A 4 -53.84 -28.69 15.40
CA LYS A 4 -52.37 -28.78 15.32
C LYS A 4 -51.82 -27.40 14.99
N SER A 5 -51.08 -26.80 15.92
CA SER A 5 -50.21 -25.66 15.65
C SER A 5 -48.97 -26.16 14.89
N VAL A 6 -48.82 -25.70 13.65
CA VAL A 6 -47.59 -25.87 12.86
C VAL A 6 -46.51 -24.96 13.47
N PRO A 7 -45.27 -25.42 13.68
CA PRO A 7 -44.19 -24.56 14.15
C PRO A 7 -43.82 -23.59 13.02
N VAL A 8 -43.89 -22.30 13.32
CA VAL A 8 -43.24 -21.25 12.52
C VAL A 8 -41.74 -21.49 12.63
N GLU A 9 -41.13 -22.00 11.56
CA GLU A 9 -39.68 -21.94 11.39
C GLU A 9 -39.27 -20.47 11.42
N ALA A 10 -38.70 -20.06 12.54
CA ALA A 10 -37.97 -18.82 12.65
C ALA A 10 -36.76 -18.93 11.71
N ILE A 11 -36.87 -18.32 10.53
CA ILE A 11 -35.74 -18.08 9.65
C ILE A 11 -34.77 -17.19 10.42
N ASP A 12 -33.62 -17.79 10.73
CA ASP A 12 -32.58 -17.31 11.62
C ASP A 12 -31.90 -16.05 11.02
N ALA A 13 -32.45 -14.87 11.33
CA ALA A 13 -31.95 -13.57 10.88
C ALA A 13 -30.65 -13.12 11.60
N SER A 14 -29.85 -14.05 12.16
CA SER A 14 -28.75 -13.74 13.08
C SER A 14 -27.33 -14.06 12.58
N ASN A 15 -27.13 -14.49 11.32
CA ASN A 15 -25.83 -15.01 10.89
C ASN A 15 -24.84 -14.01 10.23
N SER A 16 -25.21 -12.74 10.08
CA SER A 16 -24.37 -11.73 9.43
C SER A 16 -23.89 -10.64 10.39
N ASN A 17 -23.47 -11.01 11.60
CA ASN A 17 -22.81 -10.05 12.48
C ASN A 17 -21.35 -9.83 12.02
N PRO A 18 -20.94 -8.64 11.54
CA PRO A 18 -19.58 -8.38 11.03
C PRO A 18 -18.48 -8.75 12.03
N THR A 19 -18.83 -8.86 13.32
CA THR A 19 -17.98 -9.39 14.37
C THR A 19 -17.43 -10.80 14.08
N ARG A 20 -18.17 -11.68 13.39
CA ARG A 20 -17.67 -13.02 13.03
C ARG A 20 -16.56 -12.94 11.98
N GLN A 21 -16.78 -12.17 10.92
CA GLN A 21 -15.79 -11.92 9.87
C GLN A 21 -14.55 -11.21 10.40
N GLN A 22 -14.74 -10.16 11.20
CA GLN A 22 -13.64 -9.46 11.88
C GLN A 22 -12.86 -10.39 12.81
N ARG A 23 -13.55 -11.27 13.56
CA ARG A 23 -12.90 -12.29 14.39
C ARG A 23 -12.11 -13.29 13.55
N ALA A 24 -12.62 -13.70 12.38
CA ALA A 24 -11.90 -14.59 11.49
C ALA A 24 -10.57 -13.99 11.02
N VAL A 25 -10.56 -12.71 10.65
CA VAL A 25 -9.31 -11.98 10.32
C VAL A 25 -8.39 -11.92 11.54
N TYR A 26 -8.90 -11.49 12.68
CA TYR A 26 -8.11 -11.38 13.90
C TYR A 26 -7.45 -12.70 14.29
N SER A 27 -8.22 -13.79 14.37
CA SER A 27 -7.72 -15.13 14.70
C SER A 27 -6.71 -15.65 13.67
N TRP A 28 -6.86 -15.30 12.39
CA TRP A 28 -5.90 -15.69 11.35
C TRP A 28 -4.52 -15.01 11.53
N HIS A 29 -4.52 -13.73 11.90
CA HIS A 29 -3.29 -12.97 12.19
C HIS A 29 -2.69 -13.37 13.55
N GLU A 30 -3.52 -13.58 14.58
CA GLU A 30 -3.10 -14.04 15.90
C GLU A 30 -2.38 -15.40 15.81
N ALA A 31 -2.92 -16.35 15.05
CA ALA A 31 -2.30 -17.66 14.82
C ALA A 31 -0.92 -17.58 14.14
N ARG A 32 -0.59 -16.44 13.51
CA ARG A 32 0.68 -16.16 12.83
C ARG A 32 1.59 -15.23 13.62
N ASN A 33 1.20 -14.84 14.84
CA ASN A 33 1.88 -13.81 15.62
C ASN A 33 2.08 -12.51 14.82
N SER A 34 1.08 -12.14 14.03
CA SER A 34 1.07 -10.92 13.21
C SER A 34 0.17 -9.86 13.86
N ASP A 35 0.68 -8.63 13.95
CA ASP A 35 -0.03 -7.43 14.41
C ASP A 35 -0.76 -6.69 13.28
N ALA A 36 -0.71 -7.21 12.04
CA ALA A 36 -1.29 -6.55 10.88
C ALA A 36 -2.83 -6.44 10.91
N ALA A 37 -3.51 -7.10 11.86
CA ALA A 37 -4.95 -6.98 12.09
C ALA A 37 -5.35 -6.00 13.20
N ASP A 38 -4.44 -5.20 13.75
CA ASP A 38 -4.72 -4.32 14.87
C ASP A 38 -5.89 -3.34 14.62
N ASP A 39 -6.11 -2.94 13.37
CA ASP A 39 -7.16 -2.01 12.97
C ASP A 39 -8.49 -2.68 12.55
N ILE A 40 -8.60 -4.01 12.55
CA ILE A 40 -9.79 -4.72 12.04
C ILE A 40 -11.09 -4.37 12.80
N PHE A 41 -10.95 -3.98 14.07
CA PHE A 41 -12.05 -3.54 14.92
C PHE A 41 -12.27 -2.01 14.92
N SER A 42 -11.60 -1.29 14.02
CA SER A 42 -11.81 0.14 13.87
C SER A 42 -13.25 0.46 13.45
N THR A 43 -13.71 1.67 13.76
CA THR A 43 -15.05 2.13 13.40
C THR A 43 -15.27 2.17 11.89
N GLU A 44 -14.20 2.27 11.10
CA GLU A 44 -14.28 2.27 9.65
C GLU A 44 -14.75 0.93 9.12
N TRP A 45 -14.11 -0.16 9.55
CA TRP A 45 -14.47 -1.52 9.17
C TRP A 45 -15.93 -1.83 9.50
N PHE A 46 -16.33 -1.51 10.72
CA PHE A 46 -17.70 -1.71 11.15
C PHE A 46 -18.71 -0.95 10.27
N LYS A 47 -18.44 0.32 9.93
CA LYS A 47 -19.33 1.13 9.08
C LYS A 47 -19.46 0.55 7.67
N ARG A 48 -18.34 0.17 7.05
CA ARG A 48 -18.31 -0.38 5.68
C ARG A 48 -19.08 -1.68 5.55
N THR A 49 -18.92 -2.59 6.50
CA THR A 49 -19.63 -3.87 6.50
C THR A 49 -21.10 -3.70 6.87
N LYS A 50 -21.40 -2.83 7.85
CA LYS A 50 -22.78 -2.61 8.31
C LYS A 50 -23.65 -2.00 7.20
N SER A 51 -23.16 -0.99 6.48
CA SER A 51 -23.92 -0.36 5.39
C SER A 51 -24.27 -1.35 4.28
N PHE A 52 -23.35 -2.25 3.92
CA PHE A 52 -23.62 -3.31 2.95
C PHE A 52 -24.67 -4.30 3.47
N LEU A 53 -24.50 -4.75 4.71
CA LEU A 53 -25.46 -5.66 5.33
C LEU A 53 -26.85 -5.02 5.38
N GLU A 54 -26.97 -3.77 5.80
CA GLU A 54 -28.25 -3.03 5.81
C GLU A 54 -28.88 -2.95 4.41
N LYS A 55 -28.08 -2.71 3.36
CA LYS A 55 -28.53 -2.65 1.96
C LYS A 55 -29.02 -4.01 1.41
N HIS A 56 -28.44 -5.11 1.89
CA HIS A 56 -28.67 -6.47 1.37
C HIS A 56 -29.36 -7.41 2.38
N SER A 57 -29.82 -6.91 3.53
CA SER A 57 -30.59 -7.68 4.51
C SER A 57 -32.08 -7.77 4.18
N ASN A 58 -32.53 -7.04 3.15
CA ASN A 58 -33.93 -7.07 2.74
C ASN A 58 -34.20 -8.36 1.95
N PRO A 59 -35.26 -9.15 2.25
CA PRO A 59 -35.53 -10.40 1.55
C PRO A 59 -35.79 -10.23 0.04
N ASP A 60 -36.14 -9.02 -0.40
CA ASP A 60 -36.31 -8.67 -1.82
C ASP A 60 -35.00 -8.26 -2.52
N SER A 61 -33.90 -8.14 -1.77
CA SER A 61 -32.60 -7.77 -2.36
C SER A 61 -31.99 -8.99 -3.06
N PRO A 62 -31.42 -8.82 -4.27
CA PRO A 62 -30.78 -9.94 -4.96
C PRO A 62 -29.60 -10.44 -4.12
N ASP A 63 -29.55 -11.75 -3.90
CA ASP A 63 -28.44 -12.42 -3.22
C ASP A 63 -27.16 -12.21 -4.05
N VAL A 64 -26.27 -11.32 -3.61
CA VAL A 64 -25.04 -11.00 -4.33
C VAL A 64 -24.00 -12.06 -3.99
N LYS A 65 -24.04 -13.19 -4.71
CA LYS A 65 -22.97 -14.17 -4.66
C LYS A 65 -21.81 -13.69 -5.53
N LEU A 66 -20.58 -13.77 -5.01
CA LEU A 66 -19.39 -13.40 -5.80
C LEU A 66 -19.25 -14.26 -7.06
N GLU A 67 -19.80 -15.47 -7.05
CA GLU A 67 -19.81 -16.41 -8.17
C GLU A 67 -20.56 -15.87 -9.40
N ASP A 68 -21.48 -14.91 -9.19
CA ASP A 68 -22.30 -14.27 -10.23
C ASP A 68 -21.68 -12.96 -10.76
N LEU A 69 -20.52 -12.54 -10.23
CA LEU A 69 -19.80 -11.37 -10.75
C LEU A 69 -19.31 -11.66 -12.18
N LYS A 70 -20.02 -11.09 -13.15
CA LYS A 70 -19.64 -11.14 -14.58
C LYS A 70 -18.33 -10.43 -14.87
N LYS A 71 -17.98 -9.43 -14.05
CA LYS A 71 -16.77 -8.62 -14.16
C LYS A 71 -16.19 -8.35 -12.79
N VAL A 72 -14.89 -8.49 -12.71
CA VAL A 72 -14.12 -8.30 -11.49
C VAL A 72 -14.03 -6.82 -11.12
N GLU A 73 -14.20 -5.94 -12.11
CA GLU A 73 -14.27 -4.49 -11.99
C GLU A 73 -15.41 -3.96 -11.11
N ASP A 74 -16.50 -4.74 -11.03
CA ASP A 74 -17.71 -4.38 -10.28
C ASP A 74 -17.68 -4.96 -8.86
N LEU A 75 -16.54 -5.52 -8.43
CA LEU A 75 -16.38 -6.11 -7.10
C LEU A 75 -16.62 -5.04 -6.02
N GLU A 76 -17.77 -5.13 -5.36
CA GLU A 76 -18.06 -4.35 -4.18
C GLU A 76 -17.27 -4.91 -3.00
N PHE A 77 -16.39 -4.08 -2.44
CA PHE A 77 -15.44 -4.49 -1.40
C PHE A 77 -16.14 -5.11 -0.17
N SER A 78 -17.29 -4.56 0.23
CA SER A 78 -18.04 -5.08 1.37
C SER A 78 -18.63 -6.47 1.12
N ALA A 79 -19.11 -6.74 -0.10
CA ALA A 79 -19.53 -8.09 -0.50
C ALA A 79 -18.35 -9.07 -0.44
N PHE A 80 -17.18 -8.62 -0.92
CA PHE A 80 -15.95 -9.41 -0.88
C PHE A 80 -15.55 -9.78 0.55
N PHE A 81 -15.63 -8.81 1.46
CA PHE A 81 -15.26 -9.03 2.86
C PHE A 81 -16.19 -10.01 3.58
N ILE A 82 -17.49 -10.01 3.28
CA ILE A 82 -18.43 -10.92 3.95
C ILE A 82 -18.13 -12.38 3.60
N GLN A 83 -17.81 -12.66 2.33
CA GLN A 83 -17.56 -14.00 1.84
C GLN A 83 -16.11 -14.43 2.09
N HIS A 84 -15.16 -13.51 1.97
CA HIS A 84 -13.72 -13.78 2.03
C HIS A 84 -12.99 -12.74 2.89
N PRO A 85 -13.22 -12.73 4.21
CA PRO A 85 -12.77 -11.66 5.09
C PRO A 85 -11.25 -11.49 5.15
N ILE A 86 -10.48 -12.59 5.12
CA ILE A 86 -9.01 -12.54 5.14
C ILE A 86 -8.44 -11.93 3.85
N PRO A 87 -8.75 -12.44 2.62
CA PRO A 87 -8.34 -11.79 1.37
C PRO A 87 -8.79 -10.34 1.24
N ALA A 88 -10.02 -10.03 1.65
CA ALA A 88 -10.55 -8.68 1.57
C ALA A 88 -9.79 -7.74 2.50
N PHE A 89 -9.50 -8.16 3.73
CA PHE A 89 -8.67 -7.38 4.64
C PHE A 89 -7.26 -7.15 4.10
N ALA A 90 -6.63 -8.19 3.55
CA ALA A 90 -5.31 -8.04 2.93
C ALA A 90 -5.34 -7.09 1.72
N LEU A 91 -6.39 -7.17 0.88
CA LEU A 91 -6.59 -6.26 -0.25
C LEU A 91 -6.75 -4.82 0.22
N TRP A 92 -7.47 -4.61 1.31
CA TRP A 92 -7.60 -3.29 1.91
C TRP A 92 -6.27 -2.72 2.36
N GLN A 93 -5.47 -3.51 3.09
CA GLN A 93 -4.15 -3.07 3.54
C GLN A 93 -3.25 -2.70 2.35
N PHE A 94 -3.33 -3.48 1.26
CA PHE A 94 -2.65 -3.16 0.01
C PHE A 94 -3.12 -1.83 -0.60
N LEU A 95 -4.43 -1.60 -0.70
CA LEU A 95 -4.98 -0.34 -1.20
C LEU A 95 -4.59 0.84 -0.31
N GLN A 96 -4.59 0.68 1.02
CA GLN A 96 -4.15 1.72 1.96
C GLN A 96 -2.67 2.08 1.80
N ALA A 97 -1.81 1.08 1.59
CA ALA A 97 -0.41 1.32 1.25
C ALA A 97 -0.30 2.10 -0.07
N CYS A 98 -1.14 1.77 -1.06
CA CYS A 98 -1.19 2.48 -2.32
C CYS A 98 -1.60 3.94 -2.16
N TYR A 99 -2.70 4.23 -1.45
CA TYR A 99 -3.19 5.59 -1.23
C TYR A 99 -2.22 6.42 -0.40
N SER A 100 -1.60 5.82 0.62
CA SER A 100 -0.60 6.50 1.44
C SER A 100 0.59 6.95 0.59
N LEU A 101 1.10 6.07 -0.27
CA LEU A 101 2.20 6.40 -1.17
C LEU A 101 1.79 7.41 -2.26
N ASP A 102 0.56 7.31 -2.78
CA ASP A 102 0.00 8.29 -3.71
C ASP A 102 0.00 9.69 -3.11
N ARG A 103 -0.37 9.84 -1.83
CA ARG A 103 -0.35 11.15 -1.15
C ARG A 103 1.07 11.71 -1.08
N VAL A 104 2.05 10.89 -0.74
CA VAL A 104 3.46 11.30 -0.65
C VAL A 104 4.03 11.73 -2.01
N VAL A 105 3.70 10.98 -3.07
CA VAL A 105 4.27 11.23 -4.41
C VAL A 105 3.52 12.33 -5.15
N CYS A 106 2.18 12.28 -5.15
CA CYS A 106 1.34 13.12 -6.01
C CYS A 106 0.98 14.48 -5.41
N ILE A 107 1.10 14.66 -4.09
CA ILE A 107 0.87 15.95 -3.44
C ILE A 107 2.22 16.62 -3.23
N ASN A 108 2.43 17.74 -3.91
CA ASN A 108 3.69 18.46 -3.83
C ASN A 108 3.68 19.45 -2.66
N PRO A 109 4.53 19.29 -1.63
CA PRO A 109 4.59 20.18 -0.48
C PRO A 109 5.11 21.59 -0.81
N LEU A 110 5.76 21.78 -1.97
CA LEU A 110 6.26 23.09 -2.41
C LEU A 110 5.26 23.83 -3.31
N SER A 111 4.12 23.22 -3.67
CA SER A 111 3.10 23.87 -4.48
C SER A 111 2.29 24.88 -3.68
N TYR A 112 1.69 25.84 -4.39
CA TYR A 112 0.73 26.78 -3.80
C TYR A 112 -0.46 26.03 -3.16
N GLU A 113 -1.04 26.64 -2.12
CA GLU A 113 -2.07 26.02 -1.29
C GLU A 113 -3.32 25.56 -2.05
N ASP A 114 -3.72 26.30 -3.08
CA ASP A 114 -4.83 25.95 -3.97
C ASP A 114 -4.53 24.70 -4.80
N ILE A 115 -3.34 24.64 -5.41
CA ILE A 115 -2.87 23.48 -6.17
C ILE A 115 -2.74 22.25 -5.26
N ARG A 116 -2.18 22.44 -4.06
CA ARG A 116 -2.00 21.37 -3.06
C ARG A 116 -3.34 20.78 -2.64
N ARG A 117 -4.33 21.62 -2.31
CA ARG A 117 -5.70 21.16 -1.99
C ARG A 117 -6.37 20.46 -3.17
N ALA A 118 -6.13 20.94 -4.39
CA ALA A 118 -6.67 20.29 -5.59
C ALA A 118 -6.09 18.87 -5.76
N ASP A 119 -4.80 18.69 -5.52
CA ASP A 119 -4.16 17.37 -5.56
C ASP A 119 -4.61 16.47 -4.40
N GLU A 120 -4.75 16.99 -3.18
CA GLU A 120 -5.36 16.28 -2.05
C GLU A 120 -6.77 15.78 -2.38
N THR A 121 -7.60 16.64 -2.99
CA THR A 121 -8.97 16.30 -3.40
C THR A 121 -8.98 15.21 -4.48
N LYS A 122 -8.03 15.25 -5.44
CA LYS A 122 -7.91 14.19 -6.46
C LYS A 122 -7.57 12.85 -5.82
N VAL A 123 -6.58 12.81 -4.92
CA VAL A 123 -6.16 11.57 -4.24
C VAL A 123 -7.31 11.02 -3.38
N GLN A 124 -8.02 11.87 -2.64
CA GLN A 124 -9.24 11.47 -1.92
C GLN A 124 -10.34 10.94 -2.85
N GLY A 125 -10.41 11.44 -4.09
CA GLY A 125 -11.28 10.90 -5.13
C GLY A 125 -10.90 9.49 -5.56
N TRP A 126 -9.61 9.14 -5.54
CA TRP A 126 -9.12 7.79 -5.87
C TRP A 126 -9.49 6.76 -4.80
N GLU A 127 -9.52 7.17 -3.53
CA GLU A 127 -9.93 6.32 -2.38
C GLU A 127 -11.41 5.90 -2.43
N LYS A 128 -12.21 6.60 -3.24
CA LYS A 128 -13.64 6.29 -3.46
C LYS A 128 -13.87 5.32 -4.61
N LEU A 129 -12.83 5.00 -5.39
CA LEU A 129 -12.95 4.06 -6.49
C LEU A 129 -13.09 2.63 -5.97
N LEU A 130 -13.79 1.79 -6.73
CA LEU A 130 -13.76 0.35 -6.48
C LEU A 130 -12.31 -0.17 -6.63
N PRO A 131 -11.93 -1.24 -5.90
CA PRO A 131 -10.56 -1.77 -5.92
C PRO A 131 -9.99 -1.93 -7.32
N PHE A 132 -10.68 -2.63 -8.22
CA PHE A 132 -10.19 -2.88 -9.57
C PHE A 132 -10.18 -1.64 -10.46
N GLN A 133 -11.14 -0.73 -10.30
CA GLN A 133 -11.13 0.54 -11.02
C GLN A 133 -9.89 1.37 -10.63
N TYR A 134 -9.53 1.36 -9.35
CA TYR A 134 -8.30 1.98 -8.87
C TYR A 134 -7.06 1.29 -9.44
N LEU A 135 -6.93 -0.04 -9.31
CA LEU A 135 -5.77 -0.79 -9.80
C LEU A 135 -5.54 -0.62 -11.31
N ASN A 136 -6.64 -0.64 -12.10
CA ASN A 136 -6.59 -0.39 -13.54
C ASN A 136 -6.17 1.05 -13.84
N ALA A 137 -6.68 2.04 -13.11
CA ALA A 137 -6.30 3.45 -13.27
C ALA A 137 -4.84 3.72 -12.86
N SER A 138 -4.27 2.87 -12.00
CA SER A 138 -2.90 2.96 -11.49
C SER A 138 -1.85 2.25 -12.36
N SER A 139 -2.20 1.15 -13.02
CA SER A 139 -1.25 0.35 -13.82
C SER A 139 -1.42 0.48 -15.34
N SER A 140 -2.60 0.86 -15.83
CA SER A 140 -2.81 1.02 -17.28
C SER A 140 -1.93 2.12 -17.85
N LYS A 141 -1.40 1.90 -19.06
CA LYS A 141 -0.61 2.89 -19.82
C LYS A 141 -1.34 4.24 -19.92
N ASP A 142 -2.67 4.20 -20.08
CA ASP A 142 -3.54 5.36 -20.16
C ASP A 142 -4.19 5.76 -18.84
N GLY A 143 -3.87 5.04 -17.77
CA GLY A 143 -4.39 5.25 -16.42
C GLY A 143 -4.10 6.66 -15.89
N ARG A 144 -5.16 7.33 -15.42
CA ARG A 144 -5.06 8.70 -14.88
C ARG A 144 -4.13 8.81 -13.67
N ILE A 145 -4.09 7.78 -12.82
CA ILE A 145 -3.27 7.78 -11.60
C ILE A 145 -1.80 7.59 -12.00
N ARG A 146 -1.53 6.67 -12.93
CA ARG A 146 -0.20 6.47 -13.52
C ARG A 146 0.35 7.75 -14.14
N LYS A 147 -0.45 8.47 -14.94
CA LYS A 147 -0.06 9.74 -15.56
C LYS A 147 0.33 10.79 -14.51
N LYS A 148 -0.49 10.97 -13.47
CA LYS A 148 -0.18 11.89 -12.37
C LYS A 148 1.08 11.49 -11.61
N TRP A 149 1.35 10.19 -11.44
CA TRP A 149 2.60 9.69 -10.86
C TRP A 149 3.82 10.13 -11.67
N ILE A 150 3.78 9.91 -12.99
CA ILE A 150 4.87 10.31 -13.90
C ILE A 150 5.10 11.82 -13.84
N GLU A 151 4.04 12.61 -13.90
CA GLU A 151 4.10 14.07 -13.78
C GLU A 151 4.72 14.51 -12.46
N SER A 152 4.27 13.93 -11.34
CA SER A 152 4.71 14.32 -9.99
C SER A 152 6.15 13.91 -9.72
N MET A 153 6.56 12.73 -10.18
CA MET A 153 7.96 12.30 -10.13
C MET A 153 8.84 13.19 -11.01
N GLY A 154 8.38 13.52 -12.22
CA GLY A 154 9.09 14.44 -13.12
C GLY A 154 9.27 15.83 -12.50
N GLN A 155 8.27 16.30 -11.77
CA GLN A 155 8.33 17.56 -11.02
C GLN A 155 9.31 17.46 -9.85
N LEU A 156 9.28 16.39 -9.06
CA LEU A 156 10.23 16.15 -7.97
C LEU A 156 11.68 16.20 -8.47
N LYS A 157 11.96 15.55 -9.62
CA LYS A 157 13.29 15.61 -10.24
C LYS A 157 13.72 17.03 -10.59
N LYS A 158 12.84 17.83 -11.20
CA LYS A 158 13.13 19.24 -11.52
C LYS A 158 13.40 20.06 -10.25
N GLU A 159 12.67 19.79 -9.17
CA GLU A 159 12.88 20.45 -7.87
C GLU A 159 14.25 20.12 -7.27
N ILE A 160 14.70 18.87 -7.40
CA ILE A 160 16.05 18.44 -6.98
C ILE A 160 17.11 19.08 -7.87
N GLU A 161 16.97 19.01 -9.20
CA GLU A 161 17.95 19.53 -10.17
C GLU A 161 18.09 21.07 -10.09
N SER A 162 17.01 21.78 -9.73
CA SER A 162 17.01 23.24 -9.53
C SER A 162 17.39 23.69 -8.11
N ASN A 163 17.62 22.76 -7.17
CA ASN A 163 17.78 23.00 -5.73
C ASN A 163 16.57 23.70 -5.08
N ALA A 164 15.38 23.62 -5.66
CA ALA A 164 14.15 24.08 -5.02
C ALA A 164 13.73 23.17 -3.86
N LEU A 165 14.10 21.89 -3.92
CA LEU A 165 13.93 20.91 -2.84
C LEU A 165 15.30 20.39 -2.38
N GLU A 166 15.75 20.83 -1.21
CA GLU A 166 17.06 20.47 -0.66
C GLU A 166 17.04 20.23 0.86
N GLY A 167 18.18 19.77 1.40
CA GLY A 167 18.38 19.58 2.83
C GLY A 167 17.40 18.59 3.47
N GLU A 168 16.92 18.94 4.67
CA GLU A 168 16.02 18.10 5.46
C GLU A 168 14.70 17.80 4.73
N ARG A 169 14.16 18.76 3.97
CA ARG A 169 12.90 18.57 3.23
C ARG A 169 13.03 17.51 2.13
N LEU A 170 14.15 17.52 1.42
CA LEU A 170 14.45 16.48 0.43
C LEU A 170 14.61 15.11 1.10
N VAL A 171 15.40 15.05 2.18
CA VAL A 171 15.63 13.79 2.91
C VAL A 171 14.33 13.21 3.45
N SER A 172 13.50 14.03 4.09
CA SER A 172 12.19 13.61 4.61
C SER A 172 11.31 13.07 3.47
N ARG A 173 11.21 13.79 2.34
CA ARG A 173 10.37 13.35 1.23
C ARG A 173 10.83 12.04 0.62
N LEU A 174 12.14 11.86 0.42
CA LEU A 174 12.67 10.59 -0.10
C LEU A 174 12.51 9.45 0.90
N TYR A 175 12.62 9.72 2.20
CA TYR A 175 12.37 8.75 3.26
C TYR A 175 10.89 8.32 3.32
N ASP A 176 9.96 9.27 3.21
CA ASP A 176 8.53 8.97 3.16
C ASP A 176 8.16 8.13 1.92
N MET A 177 8.78 8.42 0.78
CA MET A 177 8.62 7.60 -0.43
C MET A 177 9.19 6.19 -0.23
N TYR A 178 10.38 6.09 0.35
CA TYR A 178 11.04 4.82 0.63
C TYR A 178 10.19 3.92 1.54
N THR A 179 9.76 4.46 2.69
CA THR A 179 8.91 3.74 3.64
C THR A 179 7.56 3.38 3.05
N GLY A 180 6.98 4.25 2.21
CA GLY A 180 5.75 3.95 1.48
C GLY A 180 5.91 2.82 0.45
N ILE A 181 7.04 2.75 -0.25
CA ILE A 181 7.38 1.65 -1.17
C ILE A 181 7.54 0.33 -0.42
N ASP A 182 8.32 0.33 0.67
CA ASP A 182 8.53 -0.85 1.51
C ASP A 182 7.21 -1.39 2.08
N ARG A 183 6.34 -0.49 2.58
CA ARG A 183 4.99 -0.84 3.04
C ARG A 183 4.14 -1.41 1.90
N LEU A 184 4.23 -0.84 0.70
CA LEU A 184 3.50 -1.32 -0.48
C LEU A 184 3.94 -2.75 -0.84
N GLN A 185 5.25 -3.02 -0.92
CA GLN A 185 5.78 -4.36 -1.19
C GLN A 185 5.38 -5.36 -0.10
N SER A 186 5.53 -4.98 1.17
CA SER A 186 5.09 -5.80 2.32
C SER A 186 3.60 -6.13 2.26
N SER A 187 2.76 -5.15 1.89
CA SER A 187 1.32 -5.37 1.76
C SER A 187 0.95 -6.27 0.57
N LEU A 188 1.74 -6.27 -0.52
CA LEU A 188 1.57 -7.21 -1.63
C LEU A 188 1.89 -8.64 -1.20
N SER A 189 2.95 -8.84 -0.41
CA SER A 189 3.28 -10.15 0.17
C SER A 189 2.17 -10.62 1.11
N GLY A 190 1.66 -9.74 1.96
CA GLY A 190 0.49 -10.01 2.80
C GLY A 190 -0.76 -10.38 1.99
N LEU A 191 -1.00 -9.70 0.87
CA LEU A 191 -2.07 -10.00 -0.07
C LEU A 191 -1.93 -11.41 -0.66
N ARG A 192 -0.73 -11.76 -1.16
CA ARG A 192 -0.44 -13.09 -1.70
C ARG A 192 -0.68 -14.19 -0.67
N LEU A 193 -0.26 -13.98 0.58
CA LEU A 193 -0.50 -14.91 1.68
C LEU A 193 -1.99 -15.04 2.00
N GLY A 194 -2.71 -13.92 2.13
CA GLY A 194 -4.14 -13.90 2.43
C GLY A 194 -4.97 -14.65 1.38
N PHE A 195 -4.62 -14.52 0.11
CA PHE A 195 -5.24 -15.29 -0.98
C PHE A 195 -4.72 -16.74 -1.08
N GLY A 196 -3.48 -17.01 -0.65
CA GLY A 196 -2.81 -18.31 -0.77
C GLY A 196 -3.51 -19.43 -0.02
N GLU A 197 -3.94 -19.15 1.21
CA GLU A 197 -4.51 -20.15 2.12
C GLU A 197 -6.04 -20.23 2.08
N SER A 198 -6.73 -19.15 1.68
CA SER A 198 -8.16 -19.03 1.90
C SER A 198 -9.04 -19.58 0.78
N GLN A 199 -8.54 -19.76 -0.45
CA GLN A 199 -9.38 -20.21 -1.59
C GLN A 199 -8.55 -20.79 -2.74
N LYS A 200 -8.81 -22.06 -3.08
CA LYS A 200 -8.43 -22.65 -4.37
C LYS A 200 -9.38 -22.26 -5.52
N ASP A 201 -10.57 -21.73 -5.19
CA ASP A 201 -11.69 -21.65 -6.14
C ASP A 201 -12.09 -20.22 -6.56
N LEU A 202 -11.36 -19.19 -6.10
CA LEU A 202 -11.61 -17.83 -6.57
C LEU A 202 -11.13 -17.66 -8.02
N LYS A 203 -12.06 -17.64 -8.96
CA LYS A 203 -11.80 -17.45 -10.40
C LYS A 203 -10.97 -16.19 -10.70
N PHE A 204 -11.12 -15.13 -9.90
CA PHE A 204 -10.43 -13.85 -10.10
C PHE A 204 -9.18 -13.65 -9.22
N LYS A 205 -8.80 -14.63 -8.39
CA LYS A 205 -7.61 -14.51 -7.50
C LYS A 205 -6.35 -14.16 -8.28
N ARG A 206 -6.07 -14.89 -9.37
CA ARG A 206 -4.89 -14.65 -10.20
C ARG A 206 -4.90 -13.24 -10.76
N GLU A 207 -6.01 -12.84 -11.36
CA GLU A 207 -6.17 -11.51 -11.94
C GLU A 207 -6.00 -10.38 -10.91
N MET A 208 -6.55 -10.54 -9.69
CA MET A 208 -6.34 -9.57 -8.60
C MET A 208 -4.85 -9.43 -8.25
N LEU A 209 -4.17 -10.55 -8.03
CA LEU A 209 -2.77 -10.56 -7.63
C LEU A 209 -1.86 -10.02 -8.73
N ASP A 210 -2.14 -10.34 -9.99
CA ASP A 210 -1.41 -9.82 -11.14
C ASP A 210 -1.58 -8.31 -11.27
N LYS A 211 -2.82 -7.79 -11.15
CA LYS A 211 -3.05 -6.33 -11.17
C LYS A 211 -2.37 -5.63 -10.00
N ALA A 212 -2.41 -6.21 -8.81
CA ALA A 212 -1.72 -5.66 -7.63
C ALA A 212 -0.20 -5.63 -7.84
N ALA A 213 0.38 -6.72 -8.33
CA ALA A 213 1.81 -6.81 -8.66
C ALA A 213 2.21 -5.78 -9.72
N ASN A 214 1.42 -5.63 -10.79
CA ASN A 214 1.66 -4.64 -11.84
C ASN A 214 1.64 -3.19 -11.29
N VAL A 215 0.77 -2.88 -10.32
CA VAL A 215 0.77 -1.55 -9.67
C VAL A 215 2.07 -1.31 -8.91
N VAL A 216 2.59 -2.32 -8.19
CA VAL A 216 3.89 -2.21 -7.51
C VAL A 216 5.00 -2.02 -8.53
N GLU A 217 5.10 -2.90 -9.52
CA GLU A 217 6.14 -2.86 -10.55
C GLU A 217 6.17 -1.51 -11.29
N GLU A 218 5.01 -1.01 -11.74
CA GLU A 218 4.96 0.27 -12.46
C GLU A 218 5.38 1.44 -11.59
N ARG A 219 5.04 1.46 -10.29
CA ARG A 219 5.50 2.51 -9.37
C ARG A 219 7.01 2.46 -9.14
N LEU A 220 7.57 1.26 -8.94
CA LEU A 220 9.01 1.06 -8.79
C LEU A 220 9.75 1.51 -10.05
N LYS A 221 9.24 1.13 -11.24
CA LYS A 221 9.76 1.52 -12.54
C LYS A 221 9.72 3.03 -12.75
N ILE A 222 8.56 3.69 -12.54
CA ILE A 222 8.45 5.15 -12.65
C ILE A 222 9.46 5.83 -11.71
N THR A 223 9.59 5.33 -10.48
CA THR A 223 10.52 5.88 -9.49
C THR A 223 11.97 5.74 -9.94
N SER A 224 12.37 4.54 -10.38
CA SER A 224 13.72 4.22 -10.88
C SER A 224 14.09 5.06 -12.10
N THR A 225 13.23 5.06 -13.13
CA THR A 225 13.46 5.78 -14.40
C THR A 225 13.61 7.28 -14.17
N VAL A 226 12.76 7.87 -13.33
CA VAL A 226 12.77 9.33 -13.14
C VAL A 226 13.98 9.77 -12.31
N LEU A 227 14.30 9.04 -11.24
CA LEU A 227 15.47 9.31 -10.39
C LEU A 227 16.79 8.88 -11.03
N LYS A 228 16.77 8.35 -12.27
CA LYS A 228 17.95 7.91 -13.03
C LYS A 228 18.81 6.90 -12.25
N LEU A 229 18.19 6.00 -11.48
CA LEU A 229 18.93 4.97 -10.74
C LEU A 229 19.63 3.97 -11.70
N GLU A 230 19.20 3.90 -12.96
CA GLU A 230 19.83 3.08 -14.02
C GLU A 230 21.06 3.73 -14.67
N GLY A 231 21.44 4.95 -14.28
CA GLY A 231 22.58 5.68 -14.85
C GLY A 231 23.86 5.51 -14.04
N ASN A 232 24.43 4.30 -13.98
CA ASN A 232 25.85 4.02 -13.69
C ASN A 232 26.20 2.52 -13.81
N GLN A 233 25.62 1.79 -14.78
CA GLN A 233 26.35 0.62 -15.26
C GLN A 233 27.53 1.15 -16.09
N PRO A 234 28.79 0.91 -15.68
CA PRO A 234 29.92 1.22 -16.56
C PRO A 234 29.66 0.46 -17.86
N ALA A 235 29.66 1.19 -18.97
CA ALA A 235 29.58 0.57 -20.29
C ALA A 235 30.66 -0.52 -20.33
N THR A 236 30.23 -1.78 -20.34
CA THR A 236 31.13 -2.90 -20.54
C THR A 236 31.91 -2.58 -21.80
N PRO A 237 33.25 -2.48 -21.76
CA PRO A 237 34.01 -2.28 -22.97
C PRO A 237 33.62 -3.42 -23.88
N ARG A 238 33.03 -3.10 -25.04
CA ARG A 238 32.90 -4.06 -26.12
C ARG A 238 34.32 -4.48 -26.45
N ALA A 239 34.72 -5.62 -25.92
CA ALA A 239 35.92 -6.30 -26.34
C ALA A 239 35.68 -6.67 -27.80
N ASP A 240 36.28 -5.85 -28.66
CA ASP A 240 36.48 -6.09 -30.06
C ASP A 240 37.26 -7.40 -30.20
N TRP A 241 36.53 -8.48 -30.46
CA TRP A 241 37.10 -9.75 -30.91
C TRP A 241 36.33 -10.16 -32.16
N GLY A 242 36.85 -9.68 -33.29
CA GLY A 242 36.54 -10.23 -34.59
C GLY A 242 37.10 -11.64 -34.76
N ALA A 243 36.44 -12.35 -35.68
CA ALA A 243 36.82 -13.56 -36.39
C ALA A 243 36.57 -14.93 -35.70
N GLU A 244 35.45 -15.52 -36.14
CA GLU A 244 35.30 -16.89 -36.67
C GLU A 244 35.82 -18.08 -35.86
N GLU A 245 34.90 -18.96 -35.40
CA GLU A 245 34.80 -20.32 -35.96
C GLU A 245 33.56 -21.12 -35.51
N LYS A 246 32.86 -21.64 -36.52
CA LYS A 246 32.08 -22.88 -36.67
C LYS A 246 31.44 -23.61 -35.45
N HIS A 247 30.14 -23.83 -35.62
CA HIS A 247 29.31 -25.01 -35.28
C HIS A 247 29.86 -26.06 -34.30
N THR A 248 29.08 -26.36 -33.26
CA THR A 248 28.36 -27.66 -33.16
C THR A 248 27.24 -27.61 -32.12
N HIS A 249 26.13 -28.29 -32.46
CA HIS A 249 25.03 -28.68 -31.60
C HIS A 249 25.54 -29.41 -30.34
N THR A 250 25.08 -29.01 -29.15
CA THR A 250 24.98 -29.92 -28.00
C THR A 250 23.83 -29.46 -27.12
N GLU A 251 22.78 -30.27 -27.08
CA GLU A 251 21.72 -30.23 -26.08
C GLU A 251 22.32 -30.47 -24.70
N GLN A 252 22.10 -29.54 -23.76
CA GLN A 252 22.19 -29.83 -22.33
C GLN A 252 20.96 -29.27 -21.61
N ASN A 253 19.96 -30.15 -21.59
CA ASN A 253 19.10 -30.49 -20.47
C ASN A 253 19.62 -29.96 -19.11
N LEU A 254 19.07 -28.85 -18.62
CA LEU A 254 19.26 -28.40 -17.24
C LEU A 254 17.97 -28.65 -16.47
N GLN A 255 17.97 -29.80 -15.81
CA GLN A 255 17.04 -30.15 -14.73
C GLN A 255 17.11 -29.08 -13.64
N LEU A 256 15.99 -28.40 -13.43
CA LEU A 256 15.74 -27.56 -12.27
C LEU A 256 15.70 -28.48 -11.03
N THR A 257 16.81 -28.58 -10.31
CA THR A 257 16.83 -29.32 -9.04
C THR A 257 16.29 -28.41 -7.94
N GLU A 258 15.08 -28.74 -7.53
CA GLU A 258 14.32 -28.21 -6.42
C GLU A 258 15.09 -28.41 -5.09
N VAL A 259 15.73 -27.35 -4.57
CA VAL A 259 16.28 -27.35 -3.20
C VAL A 259 15.19 -26.89 -2.24
N SER A 260 14.38 -27.86 -1.86
CA SER A 260 13.55 -27.82 -0.66
C SER A 260 14.47 -27.84 0.56
N ARG A 261 14.53 -26.72 1.30
CA ARG A 261 15.14 -26.67 2.64
C ARG A 261 14.11 -26.19 3.66
N CYS A 262 13.15 -27.07 3.95
CA CYS A 262 12.39 -27.02 5.20
C CYS A 262 13.38 -27.20 6.37
N ARG A 263 13.64 -26.12 7.11
CA ARG A 263 14.29 -26.19 8.41
C ARG A 263 13.23 -26.50 9.46
N ASN A 264 13.20 -27.77 9.86
CA ASN A 264 12.47 -28.22 11.05
C ASN A 264 13.08 -27.53 12.28
N GLU A 265 12.36 -26.59 12.87
CA GLU A 265 12.58 -26.15 14.24
C GLU A 265 11.43 -26.66 15.11
N THR A 266 11.66 -27.82 15.72
CA THR A 266 10.95 -28.31 16.90
C THR A 266 11.16 -27.33 18.04
N ASN A 267 10.17 -26.47 18.29
CA ASN A 267 10.07 -25.68 19.51
C ASN A 267 9.17 -26.41 20.53
N PRO A 268 9.56 -26.50 21.81
CA PRO A 268 8.74 -27.08 22.88
C PRO A 268 7.55 -26.17 23.24
N PRO A 269 6.49 -26.70 23.89
CA PRO A 269 5.28 -25.94 24.17
C PRO A 269 5.54 -24.81 25.19
N PRO A 270 4.94 -23.62 25.01
CA PRO A 270 5.10 -22.53 25.97
C PRO A 270 4.29 -22.77 27.24
N SER A 271 4.99 -22.68 28.36
CA SER A 271 4.50 -22.56 29.73
C SER A 271 3.48 -21.42 29.88
N GLN A 272 2.40 -21.67 30.61
CA GLN A 272 1.35 -20.71 30.95
C GLN A 272 1.93 -19.55 31.79
N ALA A 273 2.12 -18.39 31.17
CA ALA A 273 2.42 -17.15 31.88
C ALA A 273 1.14 -16.36 32.17
N MET A 274 0.97 -16.00 33.44
CA MET A 274 -0.18 -15.33 34.02
C MET A 274 -0.53 -14.00 33.33
N ARG A 275 -1.83 -13.83 33.05
CA ARG A 275 -2.44 -12.57 32.61
C ARG A 275 -2.30 -11.49 33.69
N LEU A 276 -1.44 -10.50 33.45
CA LEU A 276 -1.41 -9.23 34.18
C LEU A 276 -2.51 -8.30 33.64
N ARG A 277 -3.59 -8.15 34.42
CA ARG A 277 -4.67 -7.16 34.21
C ARG A 277 -4.10 -5.74 34.26
N LYS A 278 -4.12 -5.00 33.15
CA LYS A 278 -3.88 -3.55 33.14
C LYS A 278 -5.12 -2.80 33.61
N SER A 279 -4.98 -2.00 34.66
CA SER A 279 -6.01 -1.16 35.25
C SER A 279 -6.23 0.12 34.43
N ASN A 280 -7.50 0.43 34.13
CA ASN A 280 -7.91 1.70 33.53
C ASN A 280 -7.71 2.87 34.52
N ARG A 281 -6.71 3.73 34.27
CA ARG A 281 -6.55 5.00 34.98
C ARG A 281 -6.96 6.15 34.07
N ARG A 282 -8.20 6.63 34.26
CA ARG A 282 -8.71 7.88 33.67
C ARG A 282 -7.85 9.06 34.14
N LEU A 283 -7.11 9.68 33.23
CA LEU A 283 -6.47 10.97 33.45
C LEU A 283 -7.47 12.10 33.09
N LYS A 284 -7.78 12.92 34.09
CA LYS A 284 -8.55 14.16 33.96
C LYS A 284 -7.69 15.22 33.26
N GLN A 285 -8.22 15.84 32.21
CA GLN A 285 -7.62 17.02 31.59
C GLN A 285 -7.82 18.27 32.47
N PRO A 286 -6.81 19.12 32.67
CA PRO A 286 -6.98 20.47 33.20
C PRO A 286 -7.42 21.46 32.11
N ARG A 287 -8.19 22.44 32.58
CA ARG A 287 -8.88 23.52 31.88
C ARG A 287 -7.90 24.53 31.26
N ALA A 288 -8.27 25.04 30.08
CA ALA A 288 -7.55 26.08 29.36
C ALA A 288 -7.55 27.44 30.10
N VAL A 289 -6.42 28.15 30.02
CA VAL A 289 -6.28 29.55 30.44
C VAL A 289 -5.78 30.35 29.24
N SER A 290 -6.59 31.28 28.74
CA SER A 290 -6.15 32.39 27.88
C SER A 290 -5.57 33.50 28.75
N PRO A 291 -4.52 34.22 28.34
CA PRO A 291 -4.70 35.49 27.60
C PRO A 291 -3.50 35.74 26.62
N LYS A 292 -3.33 36.82 25.84
CA LYS A 292 -3.79 38.22 25.85
C LYS A 292 -3.44 38.84 24.48
N LYS A 293 -4.26 39.77 24.00
CA LYS A 293 -3.99 40.66 22.85
C LYS A 293 -2.75 41.53 23.08
N VAL A 294 -1.90 41.65 22.06
CA VAL A 294 -0.99 42.80 21.85
C VAL A 294 -0.85 43.04 20.34
N ASP A 295 -1.35 44.19 19.89
CA ASP A 295 -0.84 44.99 18.75
C ASP A 295 -0.25 46.26 19.41
N PRO A 296 0.72 47.03 18.83
CA PRO A 296 0.75 47.41 17.40
C PRO A 296 2.14 47.67 16.73
N THR A 297 2.12 47.69 15.39
CA THR A 297 2.81 48.59 14.43
C THR A 297 4.33 48.84 14.51
N THR A 298 5.09 48.43 13.49
CA THR A 298 6.00 49.30 12.68
C THR A 298 6.54 48.61 11.41
N ASN A 299 6.44 49.30 10.27
CA ASN A 299 7.17 49.08 8.99
C ASN A 299 8.32 50.11 8.91
N PRO A 300 9.16 50.16 7.86
CA PRO A 300 9.75 49.12 6.99
C PRO A 300 11.29 49.29 6.90
N LEU A 301 12.04 48.32 6.34
CA LEU A 301 13.33 48.64 5.72
C LEU A 301 13.77 47.60 4.68
N GLN A 302 14.06 48.16 3.51
CA GLN A 302 14.66 47.59 2.31
C GLN A 302 16.03 46.96 2.62
N GLY A 303 16.23 45.74 2.12
CA GLY A 303 17.54 45.09 2.06
C GLY A 303 17.61 44.14 0.88
N GLN A 304 18.10 44.62 -0.25
CA GLN A 304 18.58 43.78 -1.35
C GLN A 304 19.84 43.05 -0.88
N GLY A 305 19.66 41.84 -0.37
CA GLY A 305 20.74 40.89 -0.16
C GLY A 305 20.90 40.01 -1.40
N SER A 306 22.04 40.13 -2.08
CA SER A 306 22.46 39.14 -3.07
C SER A 306 22.57 37.77 -2.38
N VAL A 307 21.68 36.84 -2.75
CA VAL A 307 21.72 35.46 -2.29
C VAL A 307 22.97 34.81 -2.90
N THR A 308 24.06 34.82 -2.15
CA THR A 308 25.20 33.93 -2.39
C THR A 308 24.70 32.51 -2.20
N ARG A 309 24.58 31.77 -3.31
CA ARG A 309 24.32 30.33 -3.32
C ARG A 309 25.44 29.64 -2.53
N ASN A 310 25.19 29.34 -1.27
CA ASN A 310 26.08 28.49 -0.51
C ASN A 310 26.07 27.10 -1.14
N PRO A 311 27.23 26.58 -1.59
CA PRO A 311 27.29 25.23 -2.12
C PRO A 311 26.87 24.28 -1.01
N MET A 312 25.89 23.42 -1.32
CA MET A 312 25.38 22.40 -0.40
C MET A 312 26.54 21.63 0.24
N PRO A 313 26.60 21.52 1.59
CA PRO A 313 27.72 20.90 2.27
C PRO A 313 27.91 19.46 1.78
N LEU A 314 29.16 19.07 1.51
CA LEU A 314 29.54 17.77 0.93
C LEU A 314 28.85 16.58 1.64
N LYS A 315 28.65 16.67 2.96
CA LYS A 315 27.99 15.64 3.77
C LYS A 315 26.54 15.37 3.34
N VAL A 316 25.79 16.41 2.96
CA VAL A 316 24.41 16.27 2.50
C VAL A 316 24.36 15.63 1.11
N LYS A 317 25.32 15.97 0.23
CA LYS A 317 25.46 15.29 -1.06
C LYS A 317 25.73 13.79 -0.88
N TYR A 318 26.62 13.41 0.03
CA TYR A 318 26.90 12.01 0.36
C TYR A 318 25.68 11.26 0.94
N LEU A 319 24.88 11.91 1.78
CA LEU A 319 23.66 11.33 2.33
C LEU A 319 22.61 11.09 1.24
N ILE A 320 22.41 12.06 0.36
CA ILE A 320 21.48 11.93 -0.77
C ILE A 320 21.96 10.82 -1.73
N THR A 321 23.25 10.77 -2.07
CA THR A 321 23.78 9.69 -2.92
C THR A 321 23.71 8.32 -2.26
N SER A 322 23.98 8.21 -0.95
CA SER A 322 23.79 6.95 -0.21
C SER A 322 22.32 6.54 -0.14
N LEU A 323 21.39 7.47 0.08
CA LEU A 323 19.96 7.14 0.14
C LEU A 323 19.44 6.70 -1.25
N LEU A 324 19.86 7.39 -2.31
CA LEU A 324 19.57 6.99 -3.69
C LEU A 324 20.21 5.65 -4.04
N ALA A 325 21.42 5.37 -3.57
CA ALA A 325 22.09 4.08 -3.75
C ALA A 325 21.40 2.95 -2.98
N ILE A 326 20.92 3.20 -1.75
CA ILE A 326 20.12 2.24 -0.97
C ILE A 326 18.79 1.97 -1.68
N LEU A 327 18.10 3.01 -2.14
CA LEU A 327 16.89 2.88 -2.94
C LEU A 327 17.14 2.07 -4.22
N ALA A 328 18.23 2.35 -4.94
CA ALA A 328 18.62 1.57 -6.12
C ALA A 328 18.93 0.11 -5.78
N LEU A 329 19.69 -0.15 -4.72
CA LEU A 329 20.05 -1.50 -4.29
C LEU A 329 18.80 -2.30 -3.93
N LEU A 330 17.86 -1.70 -3.21
CA LEU A 330 16.61 -2.37 -2.82
C LEU A 330 15.70 -2.63 -4.02
N LEU A 331 15.67 -1.71 -4.99
CA LEU A 331 15.01 -1.93 -6.28
C LEU A 331 15.65 -3.11 -7.04
N VAL A 332 16.98 -3.16 -7.16
CA VAL A 332 17.69 -4.26 -7.82
C VAL A 332 17.45 -5.60 -7.11
N LEU A 333 17.52 -5.63 -5.78
CA LEU A 333 17.23 -6.83 -5.00
C LEU A 333 15.78 -7.29 -5.22
N SER A 334 14.82 -6.36 -5.33
CA SER A 334 13.43 -6.71 -5.63
C SER A 334 13.22 -7.31 -7.01
N PHE A 335 14.08 -7.02 -8.00
CA PHE A 335 14.06 -7.63 -9.33
C PHE A 335 14.77 -9.00 -9.38
N ILE A 336 15.69 -9.30 -8.47
CA ILE A 336 16.45 -10.57 -8.45
C ILE A 336 15.69 -11.66 -7.69
N TYR A 337 14.93 -11.29 -6.66
CA TYR A 337 14.23 -12.22 -5.76
C TYR A 337 12.73 -12.42 -6.09
N HIS A 338 12.27 -11.87 -7.21
CA HIS A 338 10.95 -12.14 -7.81
C HIS A 338 11.14 -12.66 -9.23
#